data_AF-A0A2W4KXU9-F1
#
_entry.id   AF-A0A2W4KXU9-F1
#
_cell.length_a   1.000
_cell.length_b   1.000
_cell.length_c   1.000
_cell.angle_alpha   90.00
_cell.angle_beta   90.00
_cell.angle_gamma   90.00
#
_symmetry.space_group_name_H-M   'P 1'
#
loop_
_entity.id
_entity.type
_entity.pdbx_description
1 polymer ?
#
loop_
_entity_poly.entity_id
_entity_poly.type
_entity_poly.pdbx_seq_one_letter_code
_entity_poly.pdbx_strand_id
1 'polypeptide(L)'
;MLVAKSVMRAACATTCSSRTWRGPTCSRSRARSAIRCSTWPRAGTPRPRRWHGRFPSSRDGGRESPQAPHAPGISSGRSSTPLAQSDTSERRRRWRRAWKGRTPSMRPNPRDRRRHLGGWLMTLLVACTSATTPVPETAHDAIVESEVAHEADAEDAILDIDSVEIDEARLKLDVHPLDGWTPEEIREAITTNPAALGSVSFGTPNRGALFNGVAAEASHLYELVKPDDAWGTRETIDYLNAAIRKVHAAFPDTPPLRLGHISAKTGGRLRPHVSHQSGRDVDISFYYTDDSPWYARATKKNFDLPRNWAFVKALITETDIEIILVDRSIVNLLQKFALDSGEDPFWVRSIFRGFPGQQRPIVRHASGHATHFHLRFYNPIAQETARRAGALLVEAGLIKARPRIVHYRAKAGDTLGGLAARFGTTVEAIQRENGLRGTTIRQHRTYRIPVVGGAPTSEEAEAANQPLRFPPRRLPPGVRIAETRRRAPPNLPCRRPIPCH
;
A
#
# COMPACT_ATOMS: atom_id res chain seq x y z
N MET A 1 42.63 -20.09 -58.79
CA MET A 1 41.21 -20.49 -58.99
C MET A 1 40.36 -19.22 -59.09
N LEU A 2 39.18 -19.30 -59.72
CA LEU A 2 38.33 -18.15 -60.10
C LEU A 2 37.74 -17.45 -58.85
N VAL A 3 37.65 -16.11 -58.73
CA VAL A 3 37.02 -15.05 -59.55
C VAL A 3 35.50 -14.89 -59.32
N ALA A 4 35.19 -14.14 -58.25
CA ALA A 4 34.32 -12.94 -58.11
C ALA A 4 32.99 -12.73 -58.89
N LYS A 5 32.10 -11.92 -58.27
CA LYS A 5 30.88 -11.21 -58.79
C LYS A 5 29.64 -12.12 -59.05
N SER A 6 28.37 -11.67 -59.05
CA SER A 6 27.71 -10.36 -58.80
C SER A 6 26.21 -10.60 -58.44
N VAL A 7 25.56 -9.93 -57.45
CA VAL A 7 24.84 -8.62 -57.47
C VAL A 7 23.33 -8.64 -57.93
N MET A 8 22.48 -7.98 -57.12
CA MET A 8 21.13 -7.39 -57.36
C MET A 8 19.81 -8.23 -57.35
N ARG A 9 18.81 -7.64 -56.64
CA ARG A 9 17.36 -7.41 -56.94
C ARG A 9 16.51 -8.59 -57.49
N ALA A 10 15.22 -8.72 -57.16
CA ALA A 10 14.23 -7.68 -56.86
C ALA A 10 13.11 -8.15 -55.90
N ALA A 11 12.21 -7.25 -55.52
CA ALA A 11 10.97 -7.58 -54.84
C ALA A 11 9.85 -7.89 -55.85
N CYS A 12 8.95 -8.81 -55.50
CA CYS A 12 7.58 -8.85 -56.02
C CYS A 12 6.67 -9.44 -54.94
N ALA A 13 5.45 -8.92 -54.82
CA ALA A 13 4.46 -9.38 -53.85
C ALA A 13 3.21 -9.85 -54.59
N THR A 14 2.82 -11.11 -54.39
CA THR A 14 1.55 -11.63 -54.92
C THR A 14 0.86 -12.49 -53.87
N THR A 15 -0.35 -12.08 -53.50
CA THR A 15 -1.30 -12.86 -52.70
C THR A 15 -1.84 -14.06 -53.46
N CYS A 16 -2.11 -15.20 -52.80
CA CYS A 16 -3.45 -15.83 -52.88
C CYS A 16 -3.72 -16.95 -51.85
N SER A 17 -5.02 -17.18 -51.60
CA SER A 17 -5.68 -18.45 -51.25
C SER A 17 -5.15 -19.32 -50.10
N SER A 18 -5.80 -19.13 -48.95
CA SER A 18 -6.41 -20.19 -48.12
C SER A 18 -6.33 -21.66 -48.58
N ARG A 19 -6.02 -22.56 -47.62
CA ARG A 19 -6.89 -23.73 -47.34
C ARG A 19 -6.76 -24.23 -45.90
N THR A 20 -7.88 -24.69 -45.36
CA THR A 20 -8.01 -25.31 -44.02
C THR A 20 -7.52 -26.76 -44.02
N TRP A 21 -7.03 -27.27 -42.88
CA TRP A 21 -7.20 -28.68 -42.50
C TRP A 21 -7.34 -28.82 -40.97
N ARG A 22 -7.93 -29.93 -40.49
CA ARG A 22 -8.25 -30.17 -39.07
C ARG A 22 -7.77 -31.55 -38.61
N GLY A 23 -7.31 -31.64 -37.36
CA GLY A 23 -7.21 -32.89 -36.60
C GLY A 23 -6.07 -33.84 -37.00
N PRO A 24 -6.01 -35.06 -36.45
CA PRO A 24 -7.04 -35.72 -35.63
C PRO A 24 -6.77 -35.70 -34.11
N THR A 25 -7.81 -36.00 -33.34
CA THR A 25 -7.69 -36.44 -31.93
C THR A 25 -7.42 -37.93 -31.86
N CYS A 26 -6.87 -38.42 -30.74
CA CYS A 26 -6.87 -39.84 -30.41
C CYS A 26 -7.27 -40.05 -28.94
N SER A 27 -7.90 -41.19 -28.64
CA SER A 27 -8.41 -41.51 -27.31
C SER A 27 -8.27 -43.01 -27.04
N ARG A 28 -7.96 -43.36 -25.78
CA ARG A 28 -8.60 -44.44 -25.00
C ARG A 28 -7.98 -44.53 -23.59
N SER A 29 -8.49 -45.46 -22.78
CA SER A 29 -8.27 -45.49 -21.33
C SER A 29 -8.01 -46.90 -20.81
N ARG A 30 -7.41 -46.95 -19.61
CA ARG A 30 -7.32 -48.10 -18.68
C ARG A 30 -6.56 -49.35 -19.16
N ALA A 31 -5.44 -49.61 -18.48
CA ALA A 31 -5.04 -50.95 -18.08
C ALA A 31 -4.75 -50.95 -16.57
N ARG A 32 -4.89 -52.10 -15.89
CA ARG A 32 -4.49 -52.30 -14.49
C ARG A 32 -3.22 -53.16 -14.47
N SER A 33 -2.27 -52.81 -13.61
CA SER A 33 -1.25 -53.74 -13.10
C SER A 33 -1.00 -53.44 -11.62
N ALA A 34 -0.94 -54.49 -10.81
CA ALA A 34 -0.57 -54.40 -9.40
C ALA A 34 0.85 -54.97 -9.21
N ILE A 35 1.70 -54.27 -8.47
CA ILE A 35 3.01 -54.75 -8.03
C ILE A 35 3.06 -54.64 -6.50
N ARG A 36 3.71 -55.61 -5.86
CA ARG A 36 3.65 -55.87 -4.41
C ARG A 36 4.51 -54.92 -3.59
N CYS A 37 4.21 -54.84 -2.29
CA CYS A 37 5.08 -54.24 -1.30
C CYS A 37 6.45 -54.94 -1.26
N SER A 38 7.50 -54.15 -1.00
CA SER A 38 8.74 -54.62 -0.37
C SER A 38 9.06 -53.67 0.80
N THR A 39 9.49 -54.25 1.92
CA THR A 39 9.68 -53.55 3.19
C THR A 39 11.13 -53.10 3.37
N TRP A 40 11.34 -51.85 3.81
CA TRP A 40 12.60 -51.38 4.37
C TRP A 40 12.38 -50.73 5.75
N PRO A 41 13.40 -50.69 6.63
CA PRO A 41 13.19 -50.83 8.08
C PRO A 41 13.01 -49.52 8.87
N ARG A 42 12.56 -49.67 10.11
CA ARG A 42 12.49 -48.59 11.11
C ARG A 42 13.88 -48.06 11.47
N ALA A 43 14.14 -46.78 11.21
CA ALA A 43 15.20 -46.04 11.91
C ALA A 43 14.71 -45.63 13.32
N GLY A 44 15.53 -45.84 14.34
CA GLY A 44 15.20 -45.52 15.74
C GLY A 44 15.35 -44.04 16.07
N THR A 45 14.47 -43.49 16.91
CA THR A 45 14.53 -42.10 17.37
C THR A 45 15.41 -41.94 18.63
N PRO A 46 16.49 -41.14 18.60
CA PRO A 46 17.23 -40.80 19.81
C PRO A 46 16.44 -39.79 20.66
N ARG A 47 16.21 -40.11 21.94
CA ARG A 47 15.59 -39.18 22.90
C ARG A 47 16.59 -38.07 23.29
N PRO A 48 16.25 -36.77 23.20
CA PRO A 48 17.03 -35.73 23.87
C PRO A 48 16.91 -35.89 25.39
N ARG A 49 18.03 -35.76 26.11
CA ARG A 49 18.07 -35.87 27.58
C ARG A 49 17.49 -34.60 28.23
N ARG A 50 16.69 -34.77 29.29
CA ARG A 50 16.24 -33.65 30.14
C ARG A 50 17.43 -33.03 30.87
N TRP A 51 17.69 -31.75 30.64
CA TRP A 51 18.52 -30.95 31.53
C TRP A 51 17.66 -30.28 32.61
N HIS A 52 17.90 -30.61 33.87
CA HIS A 52 17.29 -29.94 35.02
C HIS A 52 18.31 -28.97 35.65
N GLY A 53 18.50 -27.81 35.01
CA GLY A 53 19.27 -26.70 35.57
C GLY A 53 18.47 -25.98 36.65
N ARG A 54 18.95 -26.00 37.90
CA ARG A 54 18.28 -25.41 39.07
C ARG A 54 18.79 -23.97 39.29
N PHE A 55 17.96 -22.96 39.00
CA PHE A 55 18.25 -21.59 39.41
C PHE A 55 18.02 -21.41 40.92
N PRO A 56 18.99 -20.89 41.70
CA PRO A 56 18.75 -20.39 43.04
C PRO A 56 18.16 -18.97 42.99
N SER A 57 17.19 -18.69 43.85
CA SER A 57 16.66 -17.35 44.06
C SER A 57 17.37 -16.65 45.23
N SER A 58 17.86 -15.44 45.02
CA SER A 58 18.11 -14.48 46.09
C SER A 58 17.04 -13.38 46.06
N ARG A 59 16.51 -13.07 47.25
CA ARG A 59 15.85 -11.80 47.56
C ARG A 59 16.83 -10.95 48.36
N ASP A 60 16.37 -9.74 48.68
CA ASP A 60 17.04 -8.74 49.52
C ASP A 60 18.28 -8.12 48.84
N GLY A 61 18.57 -6.83 49.03
CA GLY A 61 17.78 -5.82 49.73
C GLY A 61 18.59 -4.52 49.81
N GLY A 62 17.92 -3.37 49.69
CA GLY A 62 18.60 -2.08 49.80
C GLY A 62 17.86 -0.94 49.10
N ARG A 63 17.51 0.09 49.87
CA ARG A 63 17.34 1.46 49.34
C ARG A 63 18.69 2.15 49.42
N GLU A 64 19.03 2.97 48.44
CA GLU A 64 19.62 4.28 48.72
C GLU A 64 19.52 5.18 47.48
N SER A 65 19.70 6.49 47.68
CA SER A 65 19.55 7.49 46.62
C SER A 65 20.60 8.58 46.80
N PRO A 66 21.58 8.68 45.89
CA PRO A 66 22.53 9.80 45.89
C PRO A 66 21.83 11.11 45.53
N GLN A 67 22.13 12.17 46.27
CA GLN A 67 21.66 13.53 46.00
C GLN A 67 22.53 14.19 44.93
N ALA A 68 21.99 15.17 44.20
CA ALA A 68 22.75 15.97 43.26
C ALA A 68 23.49 17.12 43.99
N PRO A 69 24.77 17.40 43.67
CA PRO A 69 25.48 18.56 44.21
C PRO A 69 25.05 19.87 43.53
N HIS A 70 25.14 20.97 44.28
CA HIS A 70 24.83 22.33 43.80
C HIS A 70 25.95 22.92 42.93
N ALA A 71 25.60 23.93 42.12
CA ALA A 71 26.54 24.73 41.34
C ALA A 71 26.60 26.19 41.85
N PRO A 72 27.78 26.85 41.79
CA PRO A 72 27.90 28.29 41.63
C PRO A 72 27.84 28.68 40.13
N GLY A 73 27.53 29.92 39.73
CA GLY A 73 27.21 31.08 40.56
C GLY A 73 27.95 32.36 40.12
N ILE A 74 27.77 32.81 38.87
CA ILE A 74 28.32 34.08 38.36
C ILE A 74 27.20 34.88 37.68
N SER A 75 27.26 36.21 37.78
CA SER A 75 26.20 37.15 37.43
C SER A 75 26.63 38.23 36.42
N SER A 76 25.68 39.11 36.07
CA SER A 76 25.74 40.22 35.09
C SER A 76 25.58 39.82 33.61
N GLY A 77 24.89 40.59 32.75
CA GLY A 77 24.17 41.85 32.98
C GLY A 77 22.93 42.01 32.09
N ARG A 78 22.05 42.98 32.39
CA ARG A 78 20.83 43.27 31.62
C ARG A 78 21.06 44.30 30.52
N SER A 79 20.43 44.10 29.36
CA SER A 79 19.80 45.16 28.56
C SER A 79 18.57 44.58 27.86
N SER A 80 17.48 45.33 27.73
CA SER A 80 16.15 44.73 27.47
C SER A 80 15.15 45.64 26.75
N THR A 81 14.49 45.09 25.72
CA THR A 81 13.19 45.55 25.20
C THR A 81 12.39 44.34 24.66
N PRO A 82 11.04 44.36 24.65
CA PRO A 82 10.25 43.13 24.55
C PRO A 82 9.61 42.87 23.17
N LEU A 83 9.30 41.60 22.89
CA LEU A 83 8.19 41.20 22.02
C LEU A 83 7.12 40.48 22.86
N ALA A 84 5.86 40.66 22.49
CA ALA A 84 4.71 40.13 23.24
C ALA A 84 4.56 38.60 23.09
N GLN A 85 4.37 37.90 24.21
CA GLN A 85 3.96 36.49 24.23
C GLN A 85 2.43 36.40 24.34
N SER A 86 1.78 35.72 23.38
CA SER A 86 0.35 35.42 23.43
C SER A 86 0.09 34.03 24.04
N ASP A 87 -1.07 33.87 24.69
CA ASP A 87 -1.28 32.76 25.64
C ASP A 87 -1.54 31.40 24.96
N THR A 88 -0.53 30.53 25.00
CA THR A 88 -0.61 29.12 24.60
C THR A 88 -0.98 28.18 25.77
N SER A 89 -1.04 28.69 27.00
CA SER A 89 -1.25 27.92 28.23
C SER A 89 -2.74 27.66 28.50
N GLU A 90 -3.63 28.65 28.31
CA GLU A 90 -5.04 28.48 28.65
C GLU A 90 -5.78 27.53 27.70
N ARG A 91 -5.47 27.57 26.38
CA ARG A 91 -5.95 26.56 25.42
C ARG A 91 -5.59 25.14 25.87
N ARG A 92 -4.37 24.89 26.36
CA ARG A 92 -3.94 23.58 26.89
C ARG A 92 -4.72 23.17 28.16
N ARG A 93 -5.11 24.12 29.02
CA ARG A 93 -5.96 23.87 30.21
C ARG A 93 -7.41 23.56 29.87
N ARG A 94 -7.95 24.08 28.75
CA ARG A 94 -9.32 23.78 28.28
C ARG A 94 -9.43 22.32 27.78
N TRP A 95 -8.48 21.86 26.96
CA TRP A 95 -8.46 20.49 26.43
C TRP A 95 -8.43 19.40 27.52
N ARG A 96 -7.57 19.55 28.55
CA ARG A 96 -7.45 18.52 29.61
C ARG A 96 -8.73 18.31 30.43
N ARG A 97 -9.66 19.29 30.47
CA ARG A 97 -10.95 19.15 31.17
C ARG A 97 -12.01 18.41 30.35
N ALA A 98 -11.96 18.47 29.02
CA ALA A 98 -12.91 17.76 28.15
C ALA A 98 -12.73 16.22 28.15
N TRP A 99 -11.53 15.73 28.48
CA TRP A 99 -11.15 14.32 28.28
C TRP A 99 -11.39 13.40 29.50
N LYS A 100 -11.62 13.96 30.69
CA LYS A 100 -11.81 13.17 31.94
C LYS A 100 -13.25 12.72 32.23
N GLY A 101 -14.19 12.94 31.31
CA GLY A 101 -15.63 12.72 31.54
C GLY A 101 -16.34 11.93 30.44
N ARG A 102 -16.07 10.61 30.33
CA ARG A 102 -17.00 9.60 29.76
C ARG A 102 -16.48 8.17 29.94
N THR A 103 -17.18 7.38 30.75
CA THR A 103 -17.10 5.91 30.75
C THR A 103 -18.05 5.34 29.67
N PRO A 104 -17.76 4.21 29.02
CA PRO A 104 -18.65 3.63 28.02
C PRO A 104 -19.78 2.83 28.69
N SER A 105 -21.04 3.21 28.43
CA SER A 105 -22.18 2.36 28.76
C SER A 105 -22.41 1.30 27.69
N MET A 106 -22.74 0.07 28.11
CA MET A 106 -23.11 -1.01 27.19
C MET A 106 -24.38 -0.68 26.39
N ARG A 107 -24.50 -1.23 25.18
CA ARG A 107 -25.76 -1.34 24.44
C ARG A 107 -26.08 -2.82 24.16
N PRO A 108 -27.36 -3.24 24.22
CA PRO A 108 -27.75 -4.64 24.09
C PRO A 108 -27.77 -5.15 22.63
N ASN A 109 -27.87 -6.47 22.51
CA ASN A 109 -27.77 -7.28 21.28
C ASN A 109 -29.03 -7.15 20.39
N PRO A 110 -28.91 -6.89 19.06
CA PRO A 110 -30.06 -6.76 18.16
C PRO A 110 -30.67 -8.12 17.77
N ARG A 111 -31.49 -8.70 18.67
CA ARG A 111 -32.42 -9.79 18.36
C ARG A 111 -33.79 -9.60 19.01
N ASP A 112 -34.43 -8.45 18.79
CA ASP A 112 -35.89 -8.40 18.88
C ASP A 112 -36.54 -7.26 18.08
N ARG A 113 -37.47 -7.63 17.19
CA ARG A 113 -38.55 -6.86 16.53
C ARG A 113 -39.00 -7.54 15.22
N ARG A 114 -39.96 -8.47 15.35
CA ARG A 114 -40.92 -8.80 14.28
C ARG A 114 -42.32 -8.80 14.89
N ARG A 115 -43.19 -7.85 14.52
CA ARG A 115 -44.65 -8.02 14.38
C ARG A 115 -45.36 -6.71 13.97
N HIS A 116 -46.44 -6.89 13.20
CA HIS A 116 -47.60 -6.02 13.01
C HIS A 116 -47.40 -4.58 12.53
N LEU A 117 -47.70 -4.36 11.24
CA LEU A 117 -48.80 -3.52 10.73
C LEU A 117 -48.77 -3.54 9.17
N GLY A 118 -49.89 -3.53 8.43
CA GLY A 118 -51.26 -3.56 8.94
C GLY A 118 -52.41 -3.23 7.96
N GLY A 119 -52.29 -3.55 6.66
CA GLY A 119 -53.40 -3.40 5.70
C GLY A 119 -53.51 -2.02 5.01
N TRP A 120 -54.67 -1.80 4.37
CA TRP A 120 -55.03 -0.67 3.49
C TRP A 120 -54.43 -0.66 2.08
N LEU A 121 -55.16 -1.29 1.15
CA LEU A 121 -55.13 -1.01 -0.28
C LEU A 121 -56.60 -0.91 -0.75
N MET A 122 -56.95 0.09 -1.57
CA MET A 122 -58.28 0.20 -2.16
C MET A 122 -58.22 0.55 -3.64
N THR A 123 -59.11 -0.11 -4.37
CA THR A 123 -59.26 -0.20 -5.83
C THR A 123 -59.49 1.14 -6.54
N LEU A 124 -58.91 1.30 -7.74
CA LEU A 124 -59.67 1.75 -8.92
C LEU A 124 -59.05 1.16 -10.21
N LEU A 125 -59.83 1.10 -11.30
CA LEU A 125 -59.50 0.44 -12.58
C LEU A 125 -60.19 1.20 -13.74
N VAL A 126 -60.07 0.71 -14.99
CA VAL A 126 -60.50 1.33 -16.28
C VAL A 126 -59.48 2.38 -16.78
N ALA A 127 -58.58 2.14 -17.75
CA ALA A 127 -58.68 1.71 -19.17
C ALA A 127 -59.14 2.84 -20.13
N CYS A 128 -58.68 3.00 -21.38
CA CYS A 128 -57.75 2.20 -22.24
C CYS A 128 -56.90 3.18 -23.13
N THR A 129 -56.26 2.92 -24.29
CA THR A 129 -56.28 1.80 -25.27
C THR A 129 -54.97 1.73 -26.11
N SER A 130 -54.62 0.53 -26.61
CA SER A 130 -53.88 0.21 -27.86
C SER A 130 -52.66 1.04 -28.35
N ALA A 131 -51.47 0.43 -28.30
CA ALA A 131 -50.51 0.36 -29.42
C ALA A 131 -49.56 -0.84 -29.21
N THR A 132 -49.23 -1.60 -30.26
CA THR A 132 -48.53 -2.90 -30.12
C THR A 132 -47.20 -2.95 -30.86
N THR A 133 -46.10 -3.23 -30.14
CA THR A 133 -44.89 -3.86 -30.69
C THR A 133 -44.34 -4.88 -29.68
N PRO A 134 -43.86 -6.07 -30.12
CA PRO A 134 -43.34 -7.09 -29.21
C PRO A 134 -41.86 -6.85 -28.86
N VAL A 135 -41.49 -7.11 -27.61
CA VAL A 135 -40.11 -7.18 -27.12
C VAL A 135 -39.87 -8.62 -26.63
N PRO A 136 -38.75 -9.27 -26.98
CA PRO A 136 -38.57 -10.70 -26.70
C PRO A 136 -38.45 -11.03 -25.20
N GLU A 137 -38.95 -12.21 -24.87
CA GLU A 137 -39.10 -12.75 -23.53
C GLU A 137 -37.78 -13.32 -23.00
N THR A 138 -37.08 -12.61 -22.10
CA THR A 138 -35.96 -13.14 -21.26
C THR A 138 -35.57 -12.15 -20.14
N ALA A 139 -36.53 -11.80 -19.26
CA ALA A 139 -36.34 -10.78 -18.22
C ALA A 139 -36.82 -11.16 -16.80
N HIS A 140 -37.05 -12.44 -16.53
CA HIS A 140 -37.42 -12.95 -15.20
C HIS A 140 -36.59 -14.18 -14.83
N ASP A 141 -35.42 -13.96 -14.21
CA ASP A 141 -34.78 -14.83 -13.20
C ASP A 141 -33.40 -14.26 -12.80
N ALA A 142 -33.39 -13.10 -12.14
CA ALA A 142 -32.15 -12.41 -11.73
C ALA A 142 -32.28 -11.56 -10.45
N ILE A 143 -33.21 -11.90 -9.54
CA ILE A 143 -33.48 -11.10 -8.31
C ILE A 143 -33.62 -11.97 -7.04
N VAL A 144 -32.74 -12.97 -6.84
CA VAL A 144 -32.66 -13.74 -5.57
C VAL A 144 -31.21 -14.12 -5.13
N GLU A 145 -30.18 -13.37 -5.51
CA GLU A 145 -28.80 -13.57 -4.99
C GLU A 145 -28.09 -12.25 -4.60
N SER A 146 -28.62 -11.53 -3.60
CA SER A 146 -28.03 -10.24 -3.15
C SER A 146 -27.86 -10.05 -1.64
N GLU A 147 -28.28 -10.99 -0.78
CA GLU A 147 -28.30 -10.81 0.69
C GLU A 147 -27.26 -11.62 1.50
N VAL A 148 -26.25 -12.24 0.87
CA VAL A 148 -25.17 -12.99 1.58
C VAL A 148 -23.76 -12.56 1.14
N ALA A 149 -23.57 -11.26 0.90
CA ALA A 149 -22.30 -10.66 0.46
C ALA A 149 -21.95 -9.35 1.20
N HIS A 150 -22.02 -9.34 2.54
CA HIS A 150 -21.65 -8.19 3.38
C HIS A 150 -20.85 -8.61 4.62
N GLU A 151 -19.52 -8.49 4.53
CA GLU A 151 -18.59 -8.10 5.62
C GLU A 151 -17.10 -8.10 5.17
N ALA A 152 -16.75 -8.61 3.99
CA ALA A 152 -15.35 -8.79 3.55
C ALA A 152 -14.74 -7.56 2.82
N ASP A 153 -15.57 -6.79 2.12
CA ASP A 153 -15.14 -5.94 0.99
C ASP A 153 -14.28 -4.71 1.38
N ALA A 154 -14.15 -4.45 2.68
CA ALA A 154 -13.32 -3.38 3.22
C ALA A 154 -11.83 -3.76 3.34
N GLU A 155 -11.50 -5.04 3.55
CA GLU A 155 -10.10 -5.49 3.70
C GLU A 155 -9.47 -5.85 2.35
N ASP A 156 -10.23 -6.47 1.44
CA ASP A 156 -9.69 -7.00 0.18
C ASP A 156 -9.19 -5.89 -0.76
N ALA A 157 -9.74 -4.67 -0.71
CA ALA A 157 -9.25 -3.53 -1.49
C ALA A 157 -7.81 -3.07 -1.14
N ILE A 158 -7.33 -3.39 0.06
CA ILE A 158 -5.95 -3.12 0.53
C ILE A 158 -5.04 -4.34 0.30
N LEU A 159 -5.63 -5.53 0.13
CA LEU A 159 -4.91 -6.80 0.01
C LEU A 159 -4.73 -7.28 -1.43
N ASP A 160 -5.65 -6.98 -2.37
CA ASP A 160 -5.52 -7.26 -3.80
C ASP A 160 -4.79 -6.11 -4.57
N ILE A 161 -3.79 -5.50 -3.92
CA ILE A 161 -2.91 -4.51 -4.57
C ILE A 161 -1.76 -5.19 -5.34
N ASP A 162 -1.38 -6.41 -4.93
CA ASP A 162 -0.26 -7.17 -5.51
C ASP A 162 -0.54 -7.67 -6.96
N SER A 163 -1.77 -7.55 -7.46
CA SER A 163 -2.17 -7.96 -8.82
C SER A 163 -1.72 -6.95 -9.90
N VAL A 164 -0.89 -7.46 -10.82
CA VAL A 164 -0.01 -6.75 -11.75
C VAL A 164 -0.75 -5.87 -12.78
N GLU A 165 -0.35 -4.60 -12.90
CA GLU A 165 -0.62 -3.79 -14.10
C GLU A 165 0.24 -4.30 -15.27
N ILE A 166 -0.40 -4.65 -16.39
CA ILE A 166 0.26 -5.05 -17.64
C ILE A 166 0.35 -3.81 -18.54
N ASP A 167 1.44 -3.06 -18.39
CA ASP A 167 1.86 -2.06 -19.36
C ASP A 167 3.40 -1.92 -19.33
N GLU A 168 4.01 -1.62 -20.47
CA GLU A 168 5.42 -1.92 -20.76
C GLU A 168 6.39 -0.81 -20.28
N ALA A 169 5.88 0.40 -20.05
CA ALA A 169 6.66 1.60 -19.74
C ALA A 169 7.28 1.65 -18.33
N ARG A 170 7.57 0.49 -17.72
CA ARG A 170 8.16 0.35 -16.38
C ARG A 170 9.58 0.94 -16.32
N LEU A 171 9.69 2.11 -15.69
CA LEU A 171 10.93 2.84 -15.51
C LEU A 171 11.93 2.05 -14.66
N LYS A 172 13.21 2.20 -14.99
CA LYS A 172 14.31 1.96 -14.05
C LYS A 172 14.45 3.19 -13.16
N LEU A 173 15.05 3.03 -11.98
CA LEU A 173 15.55 4.17 -11.22
C LEU A 173 16.78 4.74 -11.94
N ASP A 174 16.79 6.04 -12.24
CA ASP A 174 17.84 6.69 -13.04
C ASP A 174 19.19 6.78 -12.27
N VAL A 175 19.15 6.94 -10.94
CA VAL A 175 20.32 6.96 -10.02
C VAL A 175 19.91 6.45 -8.64
N HIS A 176 20.70 5.58 -8.01
CA HIS A 176 20.53 5.11 -6.62
C HIS A 176 21.79 5.40 -5.77
N PRO A 177 21.67 5.77 -4.47
CA PRO A 177 22.83 6.07 -3.61
C PRO A 177 23.84 4.92 -3.42
N LEU A 178 23.43 3.67 -3.63
CA LEU A 178 24.29 2.48 -3.53
C LEU A 178 24.69 1.93 -4.91
N ASP A 179 24.63 2.73 -5.98
CA ASP A 179 25.12 2.31 -7.30
C ASP A 179 26.65 2.13 -7.27
N GLY A 180 27.12 1.01 -7.83
CA GLY A 180 28.52 0.58 -7.78
C GLY A 180 28.90 -0.25 -6.55
N TRP A 181 28.10 -0.25 -5.47
CA TRP A 181 28.45 -0.92 -4.22
C TRP A 181 28.34 -2.45 -4.32
N THR A 182 29.34 -3.14 -3.76
CA THR A 182 29.38 -4.59 -3.56
C THR A 182 28.56 -5.04 -2.33
N PRO A 183 28.15 -6.33 -2.25
CA PRO A 183 27.58 -6.90 -1.03
C PRO A 183 28.48 -6.75 0.21
N GLU A 184 29.80 -6.77 0.00
CA GLU A 184 30.83 -6.63 1.02
C GLU A 184 30.88 -5.20 1.58
N GLU A 185 30.88 -4.17 0.73
CA GLU A 185 30.80 -2.76 1.16
C GLU A 185 29.46 -2.45 1.86
N ILE A 186 28.35 -3.04 1.40
CA ILE A 186 27.05 -2.91 2.08
C ILE A 186 27.10 -3.58 3.47
N ARG A 187 27.73 -4.75 3.58
CA ARG A 187 27.93 -5.48 4.86
C ARG A 187 28.84 -4.72 5.83
N GLU A 188 29.90 -4.10 5.32
CA GLU A 188 30.75 -3.20 6.11
C GLU A 188 29.94 -2.00 6.61
N ALA A 189 29.25 -1.28 5.71
CA ALA A 189 28.46 -0.11 6.08
C ALA A 189 27.32 -0.43 7.06
N ILE A 190 26.67 -1.59 6.96
CA ILE A 190 25.72 -2.10 7.98
C ILE A 190 26.34 -2.12 9.39
N THR A 191 27.64 -2.37 9.48
CA THR A 191 28.39 -2.52 10.73
C THR A 191 29.02 -1.19 11.19
N THR A 192 29.57 -0.40 10.28
CA THR A 192 30.37 0.81 10.58
C THR A 192 29.58 2.11 10.50
N ASN A 193 28.66 2.23 9.56
CA ASN A 193 27.82 3.43 9.35
C ASN A 193 26.46 3.06 8.74
N PRO A 194 25.57 2.40 9.50
CA PRO A 194 24.29 1.91 8.96
C PRO A 194 23.38 3.02 8.41
N ALA A 195 23.60 4.28 8.82
CA ALA A 195 22.87 5.44 8.31
C ALA A 195 23.20 5.75 6.82
N ALA A 196 24.38 5.37 6.32
CA ALA A 196 24.80 5.60 4.93
C ALA A 196 23.89 4.90 3.90
N LEU A 197 23.19 3.83 4.29
CA LEU A 197 22.22 3.13 3.44
C LEU A 197 20.98 3.98 3.10
N GLY A 198 20.71 5.04 3.87
CA GLY A 198 19.44 5.77 3.81
C GLY A 198 18.25 4.92 4.30
N SER A 199 17.03 5.41 4.10
CA SER A 199 15.81 4.70 4.51
C SER A 199 15.58 3.42 3.71
N VAL A 200 15.07 2.38 4.37
CA VAL A 200 14.82 1.06 3.79
C VAL A 200 13.36 0.66 4.03
N SER A 201 12.56 0.58 2.96
CA SER A 201 11.21 0.01 3.00
C SER A 201 11.30 -1.49 2.73
N PHE A 202 11.50 -2.30 3.76
CA PHE A 202 11.73 -3.74 3.59
C PHE A 202 10.45 -4.49 3.18
N GLY A 203 10.20 -4.52 1.87
CA GLY A 203 9.13 -5.24 1.15
C GLY A 203 7.73 -4.63 1.25
N THR A 204 6.70 -5.44 0.97
CA THR A 204 5.27 -5.05 0.96
C THR A 204 4.79 -4.25 2.21
N PRO A 205 3.93 -3.23 2.03
CA PRO A 205 3.42 -2.38 3.13
C PRO A 205 2.58 -3.08 4.20
N ASN A 206 2.07 -4.28 3.91
CA ASN A 206 1.16 -5.06 4.75
C ASN A 206 1.82 -6.21 5.54
N ARG A 207 3.14 -6.42 5.37
CA ARG A 207 3.93 -7.48 6.04
C ARG A 207 5.38 -7.03 6.32
N GLY A 208 5.60 -5.74 6.58
CA GLY A 208 6.91 -5.09 6.40
C GLY A 208 7.62 -4.59 7.64
N ALA A 209 8.78 -3.98 7.38
CA ALA A 209 9.58 -3.24 8.34
C ALA A 209 10.14 -1.96 7.69
N LEU A 210 10.52 -0.99 8.52
CA LEU A 210 11.21 0.24 8.16
C LEU A 210 12.54 0.26 8.90
N PHE A 211 13.64 0.51 8.19
CA PHE A 211 14.96 0.75 8.77
C PHE A 211 15.49 2.11 8.29
N ASN A 212 16.27 2.80 9.12
CA ASN A 212 16.59 4.23 8.94
C ASN A 212 15.33 5.07 8.65
N GLY A 213 14.28 4.84 9.43
CA GLY A 213 13.04 5.60 9.35
C GLY A 213 13.25 7.07 9.74
N VAL A 214 12.56 7.96 9.03
CA VAL A 214 12.54 9.41 9.26
C VAL A 214 11.25 9.76 9.97
N ALA A 215 11.34 10.43 11.12
CA ALA A 215 10.18 11.00 11.78
C ALA A 215 9.65 12.21 10.99
N ALA A 216 8.34 12.34 10.85
CA ALA A 216 7.73 13.57 10.39
C ALA A 216 7.89 14.67 11.47
N GLU A 217 8.09 15.92 11.04
CA GLU A 217 8.28 17.07 11.94
C GLU A 217 7.09 18.03 11.80
N ALA A 218 6.53 18.48 12.93
CA ALA A 218 5.40 19.41 12.93
C ALA A 218 5.82 20.77 12.34
N SER A 219 5.00 21.32 11.44
CA SER A 219 5.33 22.53 10.68
C SER A 219 4.07 23.29 10.25
N HIS A 220 4.24 24.39 9.52
CA HIS A 220 3.11 25.10 8.89
C HIS A 220 2.36 24.26 7.84
N LEU A 221 2.93 23.13 7.40
CA LEU A 221 2.31 22.19 6.45
C LEU A 221 1.36 21.21 7.17
N TYR A 222 1.70 20.79 8.39
CA TYR A 222 0.88 19.89 9.20
C TYR A 222 1.22 19.85 10.70
N GLU A 223 0.19 19.62 11.50
CA GLU A 223 0.29 19.19 12.90
C GLU A 223 0.36 17.66 13.00
N LEU A 224 1.21 17.14 13.89
CA LEU A 224 1.31 15.69 14.17
C LEU A 224 0.25 15.28 15.20
N VAL A 225 -0.65 14.36 14.84
CA VAL A 225 -1.61 13.78 15.80
C VAL A 225 -0.96 12.70 16.67
N LYS A 226 -0.12 11.85 16.07
CA LYS A 226 0.51 10.70 16.73
C LYS A 226 2.00 10.58 16.34
N PRO A 227 2.88 11.39 16.95
CA PRO A 227 4.31 11.41 16.60
C PRO A 227 5.01 10.05 16.69
N ASP A 228 4.61 9.20 17.64
CA ASP A 228 5.22 7.87 17.84
C ASP A 228 5.09 6.95 16.62
N ASP A 229 4.02 7.12 15.83
CA ASP A 229 3.68 6.32 14.65
C ASP A 229 3.77 7.15 13.34
N ALA A 230 4.46 8.30 13.39
CA ALA A 230 4.66 9.21 12.25
C ALA A 230 6.04 9.02 11.58
N TRP A 231 6.52 7.77 11.47
CA TRP A 231 7.81 7.45 10.84
C TRP A 231 7.63 6.90 9.43
N GLY A 232 8.33 7.47 8.46
CA GLY A 232 8.31 7.06 7.04
C GLY A 232 9.70 6.83 6.46
N THR A 233 9.78 6.53 5.18
CA THR A 233 11.05 6.73 4.45
C THR A 233 11.31 8.21 4.22
N ARG A 234 12.56 8.58 3.95
CA ARG A 234 12.95 9.91 3.44
C ARG A 234 12.03 10.38 2.30
N GLU A 235 11.83 9.54 1.28
CA GLU A 235 10.97 9.83 0.12
C GLU A 235 9.53 10.16 0.52
N THR A 236 8.92 9.39 1.43
CA THR A 236 7.53 9.64 1.87
C THR A 236 7.39 10.98 2.62
N ILE A 237 8.35 11.35 3.46
CA ILE A 237 8.33 12.66 4.12
C ILE A 237 8.54 13.78 3.10
N ASP A 238 9.50 13.64 2.20
CA ASP A 238 9.85 14.68 1.22
C ASP A 238 8.76 14.87 0.15
N TYR A 239 8.14 13.79 -0.32
CA TYR A 239 6.99 13.80 -1.24
C TYR A 239 5.75 14.43 -0.61
N LEU A 240 5.42 14.06 0.64
CA LEU A 240 4.30 14.68 1.37
C LEU A 240 4.53 16.18 1.53
N ASN A 241 5.72 16.57 1.96
CA ASN A 241 6.12 17.97 2.10
C ASN A 241 6.07 18.72 0.76
N ALA A 242 6.50 18.10 -0.35
CA ALA A 242 6.45 18.70 -1.68
C ALA A 242 5.02 18.91 -2.18
N ALA A 243 4.14 17.91 -2.04
CA ALA A 243 2.75 18.01 -2.46
C ALA A 243 1.97 19.06 -1.65
N ILE A 244 2.17 19.15 -0.33
CA ILE A 244 1.52 20.16 0.51
C ILE A 244 2.05 21.57 0.17
N ARG A 245 3.35 21.74 -0.06
CA ARG A 245 3.91 23.04 -0.50
C ARG A 245 3.29 23.56 -1.81
N LYS A 246 2.89 22.70 -2.74
CA LYS A 246 2.13 23.14 -3.95
C LYS A 246 0.74 23.68 -3.60
N VAL A 247 0.08 23.16 -2.57
CA VAL A 247 -1.22 23.68 -2.10
C VAL A 247 -1.03 25.07 -1.48
N HIS A 248 -0.06 25.26 -0.58
CA HIS A 248 0.23 26.59 -0.02
C HIS A 248 0.68 27.60 -1.10
N ALA A 249 1.40 27.16 -2.14
CA ALA A 249 1.78 28.03 -3.26
C ALA A 249 0.59 28.46 -4.14
N ALA A 250 -0.45 27.62 -4.25
CA ALA A 250 -1.69 27.95 -4.98
C ALA A 250 -2.72 28.68 -4.11
N PHE A 251 -2.69 28.48 -2.79
CA PHE A 251 -3.61 29.02 -1.80
C PHE A 251 -2.80 29.45 -0.56
N PRO A 252 -2.28 30.69 -0.50
CA PRO A 252 -1.39 31.13 0.59
C PRO A 252 -2.00 30.95 1.99
N ASP A 253 -3.28 31.29 2.16
CA ASP A 253 -4.05 31.15 3.40
C ASP A 253 -4.49 29.70 3.66
N THR A 254 -3.60 28.73 3.49
CA THR A 254 -3.89 27.31 3.74
C THR A 254 -3.54 26.93 5.18
N PRO A 255 -4.51 26.41 5.98
CA PRO A 255 -4.23 25.92 7.31
C PRO A 255 -3.44 24.60 7.26
N PRO A 256 -2.62 24.29 8.28
CA PRO A 256 -1.90 23.02 8.36
C PRO A 256 -2.86 21.83 8.36
N LEU A 257 -2.52 20.78 7.63
CA LEU A 257 -3.21 19.49 7.70
C LEU A 257 -2.95 18.80 9.05
N ARG A 258 -3.71 17.75 9.34
CA ARG A 258 -3.45 16.88 10.50
C ARG A 258 -2.91 15.54 10.03
N LEU A 259 -1.65 15.25 10.39
CA LEU A 259 -0.92 14.06 10.00
C LEU A 259 -1.16 12.95 11.05
N GLY A 260 -1.72 11.83 10.59
CA GLY A 260 -2.04 10.64 11.38
C GLY A 260 -0.85 9.68 11.44
N HIS A 261 -1.09 8.41 11.12
CA HIS A 261 -0.06 7.38 11.12
C HIS A 261 0.66 7.29 9.76
N ILE A 262 1.96 7.01 9.82
CA ILE A 262 2.79 6.64 8.66
C ILE A 262 3.26 5.20 8.85
N SER A 263 4.08 4.97 9.88
CA SER A 263 4.38 3.67 10.49
C SER A 263 5.07 3.89 11.84
N ALA A 264 5.12 2.84 12.67
CA ALA A 264 5.99 2.85 13.86
C ALA A 264 7.48 3.00 13.45
N LYS A 265 8.34 3.43 14.37
CA LYS A 265 9.78 3.73 14.10
C LYS A 265 10.55 2.64 13.32
N THR A 266 10.23 1.38 13.53
CA THR A 266 10.86 0.21 12.84
C THR A 266 9.91 -0.46 11.83
N GLY A 267 8.79 0.18 11.49
CA GLY A 267 7.69 -0.45 10.76
C GLY A 267 7.05 -1.58 11.57
N GLY A 268 6.66 -2.66 10.89
CA GLY A 268 5.94 -3.78 11.51
C GLY A 268 4.44 -3.51 11.65
N ARG A 269 3.69 -4.49 12.16
CA ARG A 269 2.21 -4.44 12.21
C ARG A 269 1.69 -3.41 13.20
N LEU A 270 1.40 -2.21 12.69
CA LEU A 270 0.63 -1.19 13.40
C LEU A 270 -0.86 -1.60 13.48
N ARG A 271 -1.50 -1.40 14.64
CA ARG A 271 -2.95 -1.62 14.82
C ARG A 271 -3.66 -0.26 14.92
N PRO A 272 -4.88 -0.10 14.37
CA PRO A 272 -5.75 -1.13 13.79
C PRO A 272 -5.39 -1.56 12.36
N HIS A 273 -4.50 -0.80 11.70
CA HIS A 273 -4.20 -0.86 10.27
C HIS A 273 -3.83 -2.23 9.70
N VAL A 274 -4.00 -2.37 8.39
CA VAL A 274 -3.59 -3.55 7.60
C VAL A 274 -2.20 -3.31 6.99
N SER A 275 -1.96 -2.12 6.43
CA SER A 275 -0.64 -1.65 5.98
C SER A 275 0.05 -0.79 7.06
N HIS A 276 0.75 0.30 6.70
CA HIS A 276 1.57 1.13 7.60
C HIS A 276 2.75 0.38 8.25
N GLN A 277 3.33 -0.60 7.54
CA GLN A 277 4.39 -1.45 8.09
C GLN A 277 5.78 -1.23 7.48
N SER A 278 5.91 -0.46 6.39
CA SER A 278 7.21 -0.22 5.73
C SER A 278 7.48 1.26 5.42
N GLY A 279 6.81 2.18 6.13
CA GLY A 279 7.02 3.62 6.00
C GLY A 279 6.62 4.24 4.65
N ARG A 280 5.73 3.58 3.88
CA ARG A 280 5.22 4.05 2.57
C ARG A 280 3.77 4.54 2.57
N ASP A 281 2.95 4.15 3.54
CA ASP A 281 1.56 4.62 3.70
C ASP A 281 1.50 5.88 4.56
N VAL A 282 0.51 6.76 4.37
CA VAL A 282 0.27 7.96 5.20
C VAL A 282 -1.22 8.22 5.37
N ASP A 283 -1.69 8.31 6.62
CA ASP A 283 -3.00 8.90 6.96
C ASP A 283 -2.86 10.42 7.11
N ILE A 284 -3.62 11.21 6.35
CA ILE A 284 -3.62 12.68 6.49
C ILE A 284 -5.01 13.27 6.29
N SER A 285 -5.34 14.35 6.98
CA SER A 285 -6.66 14.98 6.89
C SER A 285 -6.95 15.53 5.49
N PHE A 286 -8.24 15.72 5.23
CA PHE A 286 -8.67 16.65 4.19
C PHE A 286 -8.41 18.10 4.62
N TYR A 287 -8.41 19.01 3.65
CA TYR A 287 -8.69 20.42 3.91
C TYR A 287 -10.19 20.60 4.12
N TYR A 288 -10.57 21.45 5.08
CA TYR A 288 -11.96 21.75 5.39
C TYR A 288 -12.23 23.25 5.24
N THR A 289 -13.48 23.60 4.93
CA THR A 289 -13.96 24.99 4.87
C THR A 289 -14.38 25.55 6.23
N ASP A 290 -14.24 24.74 7.29
CA ASP A 290 -14.56 25.05 8.69
C ASP A 290 -13.52 24.45 9.65
N ASP A 291 -13.64 24.75 10.95
CA ASP A 291 -12.79 24.22 12.03
C ASP A 291 -12.99 22.70 12.31
N SER A 292 -13.38 21.90 11.31
CA SER A 292 -13.62 20.46 11.43
C SER A 292 -12.47 19.75 12.17
N PRO A 293 -12.75 18.93 13.20
CA PRO A 293 -11.72 18.24 13.98
C PRO A 293 -11.06 17.10 13.19
N TRP A 294 -10.00 16.52 13.77
CA TRP A 294 -9.44 15.27 13.27
C TRP A 294 -10.50 14.16 13.25
N TYR A 295 -10.46 13.29 12.23
CA TYR A 295 -11.50 12.30 11.90
C TYR A 295 -12.92 12.84 11.64
N ALA A 296 -13.12 14.15 11.39
CA ALA A 296 -14.42 14.67 10.92
C ALA A 296 -14.84 13.99 9.61
N ARG A 297 -16.13 13.64 9.44
CA ARG A 297 -16.61 13.13 8.15
C ARG A 297 -16.71 14.26 7.15
N ALA A 298 -16.08 14.09 5.99
CA ALA A 298 -16.21 15.01 4.87
C ALA A 298 -17.57 14.86 4.18
N THR A 299 -18.10 16.01 3.75
CA THR A 299 -19.36 16.19 3.03
C THR A 299 -19.18 17.29 1.99
N LYS A 300 -20.14 17.45 1.07
CA LYS A 300 -20.15 18.58 0.11
C LYS A 300 -20.14 19.97 0.80
N LYS A 301 -20.47 20.08 2.10
CA LYS A 301 -20.51 21.36 2.82
C LYS A 301 -19.17 21.77 3.44
N ASN A 302 -18.46 20.83 4.07
CA ASN A 302 -17.23 21.09 4.82
C ASN A 302 -15.94 20.70 4.09
N PHE A 303 -16.00 19.98 2.96
CA PHE A 303 -14.81 19.58 2.19
C PHE A 303 -14.36 20.67 1.21
N ASP A 304 -13.16 21.22 1.38
CA ASP A 304 -12.59 22.25 0.50
C ASP A 304 -12.18 21.63 -0.85
N LEU A 305 -13.07 21.70 -1.85
CA LEU A 305 -12.80 21.10 -3.16
C LEU A 305 -11.55 21.68 -3.87
N PRO A 306 -11.34 23.01 -3.94
CA PRO A 306 -10.13 23.60 -4.51
C PRO A 306 -8.82 23.08 -3.87
N ARG A 307 -8.68 23.15 -2.54
CA ARG A 307 -7.43 22.73 -1.86
C ARG A 307 -7.22 21.23 -1.92
N ASN A 308 -8.27 20.42 -1.70
CA ASN A 308 -8.15 18.96 -1.78
C ASN A 308 -7.87 18.47 -3.22
N TRP A 309 -8.44 19.10 -4.25
CA TRP A 309 -8.10 18.77 -5.63
C TRP A 309 -6.66 19.16 -5.99
N ALA A 310 -6.22 20.36 -5.60
CA ALA A 310 -4.83 20.77 -5.80
C ALA A 310 -3.83 19.84 -5.10
N PHE A 311 -4.17 19.32 -3.90
CA PHE A 311 -3.35 18.32 -3.20
C PHE A 311 -3.30 16.98 -3.95
N VAL A 312 -4.44 16.44 -4.38
CA VAL A 312 -4.50 15.21 -5.19
C VAL A 312 -3.73 15.37 -6.51
N LYS A 313 -3.83 16.53 -7.16
CA LYS A 313 -3.07 16.85 -8.37
C LYS A 313 -1.57 16.90 -8.10
N ALA A 314 -1.14 17.58 -7.03
CA ALA A 314 0.27 17.68 -6.64
C ALA A 314 0.88 16.33 -6.25
N LEU A 315 0.13 15.46 -5.57
CA LEU A 315 0.56 14.08 -5.32
C LEU A 315 0.83 13.31 -6.63
N ILE A 316 0.01 13.52 -7.67
CA ILE A 316 0.13 12.82 -8.95
C ILE A 316 1.21 13.42 -9.88
N THR A 317 1.52 14.72 -9.77
CA THR A 317 2.55 15.37 -10.62
C THR A 317 3.94 15.42 -9.97
N GLU A 318 4.02 15.73 -8.68
CA GLU A 318 5.30 16.00 -8.00
C GLU A 318 5.93 14.74 -7.38
N THR A 319 5.14 13.68 -7.17
CA THR A 319 5.54 12.51 -6.37
C THR A 319 5.29 11.20 -7.09
N ASP A 320 5.93 10.13 -6.63
CA ASP A 320 5.72 8.78 -7.14
C ASP A 320 4.60 8.10 -6.32
N ILE A 321 3.37 8.62 -6.39
CA ILE A 321 2.21 8.07 -5.68
C ILE A 321 1.74 6.72 -6.29
N GLU A 322 1.57 5.70 -5.45
CA GLU A 322 1.07 4.36 -5.84
C GLU A 322 -0.46 4.34 -5.83
N ILE A 323 -1.08 4.87 -4.78
CA ILE A 323 -2.53 4.81 -4.55
C ILE A 323 -2.99 5.90 -3.57
N ILE A 324 -4.21 6.40 -3.79
CA ILE A 324 -4.94 7.32 -2.90
C ILE A 324 -6.29 6.65 -2.56
N LEU A 325 -6.53 6.36 -1.28
CA LEU A 325 -7.74 5.71 -0.79
C LEU A 325 -8.64 6.70 -0.04
N VAL A 326 -9.91 6.79 -0.47
CA VAL A 326 -10.95 7.65 0.12
C VAL A 326 -12.36 7.00 0.02
N ASP A 327 -13.35 7.54 0.73
CA ASP A 327 -14.75 7.14 0.59
C ASP A 327 -15.32 7.51 -0.80
N ARG A 328 -16.22 6.68 -1.34
CA ARG A 328 -16.79 6.82 -2.70
C ARG A 328 -17.51 8.16 -2.91
N SER A 329 -18.10 8.74 -1.85
CA SER A 329 -18.67 10.09 -1.92
C SER A 329 -17.61 11.16 -2.23
N ILE A 330 -16.39 11.00 -1.71
CA ILE A 330 -15.26 11.91 -1.93
C ILE A 330 -14.62 11.66 -3.31
N VAL A 331 -14.52 10.41 -3.75
CA VAL A 331 -14.15 10.06 -5.15
C VAL A 331 -15.04 10.80 -6.14
N ASN A 332 -16.36 10.77 -5.92
CA ASN A 332 -17.34 11.38 -6.82
C ASN A 332 -17.26 12.92 -6.82
N LEU A 333 -17.06 13.54 -5.64
CA LEU A 333 -16.90 15.00 -5.53
C LEU A 333 -15.62 15.48 -6.23
N LEU A 334 -14.49 14.81 -6.00
CA LEU A 334 -13.20 15.14 -6.64
C LEU A 334 -13.24 14.90 -8.15
N GLN A 335 -13.79 13.77 -8.63
CA GLN A 335 -13.89 13.50 -10.08
C GLN A 335 -14.76 14.57 -10.77
N LYS A 336 -15.89 14.98 -10.16
CA LYS A 336 -16.72 16.04 -10.73
C LYS A 336 -16.00 17.39 -10.73
N PHE A 337 -15.40 17.80 -9.61
CA PHE A 337 -14.70 19.08 -9.53
C PHE A 337 -13.54 19.19 -10.54
N ALA A 338 -12.80 18.11 -10.78
CA ALA A 338 -11.76 18.08 -11.81
C ALA A 338 -12.31 18.37 -13.22
N LEU A 339 -13.40 17.67 -13.61
CA LEU A 339 -14.04 17.89 -14.92
C LEU A 339 -14.67 19.29 -15.05
N ASP A 340 -15.34 19.75 -13.99
CA ASP A 340 -15.94 21.10 -13.93
C ASP A 340 -14.86 22.21 -14.00
N SER A 341 -13.63 21.92 -13.56
CA SER A 341 -12.47 22.83 -13.62
C SER A 341 -11.72 22.80 -14.96
N GLY A 342 -12.22 22.06 -15.96
CA GLY A 342 -11.60 21.97 -17.30
C GLY A 342 -10.36 21.07 -17.38
N GLU A 343 -10.16 20.16 -16.43
CA GLU A 343 -9.09 19.16 -16.49
C GLU A 343 -9.35 18.16 -17.63
N ASP A 344 -8.29 17.71 -18.32
CA ASP A 344 -8.41 16.77 -19.46
C ASP A 344 -9.23 15.51 -19.10
N PRO A 345 -10.39 15.26 -19.74
CA PRO A 345 -11.26 14.14 -19.38
C PRO A 345 -10.59 12.78 -19.49
N PHE A 346 -9.64 12.58 -20.41
CA PHE A 346 -8.91 11.31 -20.54
C PHE A 346 -7.96 11.09 -19.35
N TRP A 347 -7.20 12.11 -18.97
CA TRP A 347 -6.34 12.10 -17.79
C TRP A 347 -7.14 11.91 -16.50
N VAL A 348 -8.24 12.65 -16.29
CA VAL A 348 -9.15 12.44 -15.14
C VAL A 348 -9.68 11.00 -15.13
N ARG A 349 -10.08 10.44 -16.28
CA ARG A 349 -10.51 9.05 -16.39
C ARG A 349 -9.39 8.05 -15.98
N SER A 350 -8.13 8.32 -16.33
CA SER A 350 -6.98 7.50 -15.96
C SER A 350 -6.71 7.46 -14.45
N ILE A 351 -7.06 8.54 -13.73
CA ILE A 351 -6.86 8.70 -12.29
C ILE A 351 -7.98 8.03 -11.49
N PHE A 352 -9.24 8.32 -11.83
CA PHE A 352 -10.41 7.93 -11.01
C PHE A 352 -11.09 6.62 -11.43
N ARG A 353 -10.84 6.13 -12.66
CA ARG A 353 -11.47 4.90 -13.17
C ARG A 353 -10.49 3.87 -13.71
N GLY A 354 -9.40 4.31 -14.33
CA GLY A 354 -8.42 3.41 -14.97
C GLY A 354 -8.98 2.69 -16.21
N PHE A 355 -8.13 1.94 -16.89
CA PHE A 355 -8.44 1.18 -18.10
C PHE A 355 -8.39 -0.32 -17.75
N PRO A 356 -9.53 -1.05 -17.75
CA PRO A 356 -9.56 -2.46 -17.38
C PRO A 356 -8.56 -3.31 -18.16
N GLY A 357 -7.86 -4.21 -17.47
CA GLY A 357 -6.80 -5.06 -18.05
C GLY A 357 -5.46 -4.37 -18.30
N GLN A 358 -5.41 -3.03 -18.33
CA GLN A 358 -4.21 -2.25 -18.64
C GLN A 358 -3.68 -1.50 -17.40
N GLN A 359 -4.53 -0.65 -16.80
CA GLN A 359 -4.13 0.35 -15.83
C GLN A 359 -5.22 0.57 -14.77
N ARG A 360 -4.91 0.29 -13.50
CA ARG A 360 -5.80 0.49 -12.35
C ARG A 360 -5.86 1.98 -11.98
N PRO A 361 -6.96 2.51 -11.43
CA PRO A 361 -7.02 3.91 -10.98
C PRO A 361 -5.99 4.22 -9.88
N ILE A 362 -5.57 5.48 -9.75
CA ILE A 362 -4.76 5.96 -8.61
C ILE A 362 -5.69 6.26 -7.42
N VAL A 363 -6.76 7.02 -7.65
CA VAL A 363 -7.75 7.34 -6.62
C VAL A 363 -8.78 6.21 -6.58
N ARG A 364 -8.79 5.42 -5.51
CA ARG A 364 -9.71 4.28 -5.33
C ARG A 364 -10.61 4.48 -4.12
N HIS A 365 -11.72 3.75 -4.12
CA HIS A 365 -12.58 3.68 -2.95
C HIS A 365 -12.03 2.68 -1.94
N ALA A 366 -11.95 3.08 -0.67
CA ALA A 366 -11.96 2.16 0.47
C ALA A 366 -13.04 2.58 1.49
N SER A 367 -13.69 1.60 2.12
CA SER A 367 -14.70 1.86 3.15
C SER A 367 -14.07 2.50 4.39
N GLY A 368 -14.81 3.32 5.13
CA GLY A 368 -14.31 4.04 6.32
C GLY A 368 -13.43 5.26 6.05
N HIS A 369 -12.88 5.42 4.84
CA HIS A 369 -11.95 6.51 4.47
C HIS A 369 -12.68 7.83 4.14
N ALA A 370 -13.71 8.16 4.92
CA ALA A 370 -14.56 9.34 4.74
C ALA A 370 -14.08 10.56 5.54
N THR A 371 -12.88 10.49 6.11
CA THR A 371 -12.39 11.41 7.16
C THR A 371 -10.92 11.83 6.99
N HIS A 372 -10.20 11.15 6.09
CA HIS A 372 -8.78 11.30 5.79
C HIS A 372 -8.51 10.76 4.37
N PHE A 373 -7.41 11.21 3.76
CA PHE A 373 -6.74 10.44 2.72
C PHE A 373 -5.87 9.37 3.39
N HIS A 374 -5.99 8.11 2.96
CA HIS A 374 -4.89 7.15 3.07
C HIS A 374 -4.10 7.21 1.77
N LEU A 375 -2.86 7.67 1.85
CA LEU A 375 -1.91 7.75 0.75
C LEU A 375 -0.95 6.56 0.79
N ARG A 376 -0.38 6.20 -0.36
CA ARG A 376 0.83 5.38 -0.40
C ARG A 376 1.71 5.75 -1.58
N PHE A 377 3.01 5.84 -1.32
CA PHE A 377 4.04 6.16 -2.32
C PHE A 377 4.83 4.93 -2.77
N TYR A 378 5.34 4.94 -4.00
CA TYR A 378 6.24 3.89 -4.50
C TYR A 378 7.54 3.82 -3.70
N ASN A 379 8.18 4.96 -3.41
CA ASN A 379 9.49 5.04 -2.75
C ASN A 379 10.56 4.14 -3.45
N PRO A 380 10.86 4.40 -4.74
CA PRO A 380 11.77 3.55 -5.52
C PRO A 380 13.16 3.42 -4.90
N ILE A 381 13.72 4.47 -4.27
CA ILE A 381 15.04 4.42 -3.64
C ILE A 381 15.00 3.49 -2.42
N ALA A 382 14.06 3.69 -1.49
CA ALA A 382 14.00 2.91 -0.26
C ALA A 382 13.59 1.43 -0.49
N GLN A 383 12.89 1.12 -1.59
CA GLN A 383 12.65 -0.26 -1.99
C GLN A 383 13.86 -0.90 -2.72
N GLU A 384 14.58 -0.16 -3.57
CA GLU A 384 15.81 -0.66 -4.20
C GLU A 384 16.95 -0.84 -3.17
N THR A 385 17.03 0.02 -2.15
CA THR A 385 17.91 -0.20 -0.98
C THR A 385 17.50 -1.47 -0.23
N ALA A 386 16.20 -1.73 -0.05
CA ALA A 386 15.72 -2.97 0.55
C ALA A 386 16.04 -4.21 -0.29
N ARG A 387 16.08 -4.08 -1.62
CA ARG A 387 16.50 -5.14 -2.53
C ARG A 387 17.99 -5.47 -2.38
N ARG A 388 18.86 -4.45 -2.31
CA ARG A 388 20.33 -4.62 -2.20
C ARG A 388 20.78 -5.04 -0.79
N ALA A 389 20.30 -4.36 0.25
CA ALA A 389 20.76 -4.54 1.62
C ALA A 389 19.86 -5.42 2.49
N GLY A 390 18.62 -5.72 2.08
CA GLY A 390 17.61 -6.34 2.95
C GLY A 390 17.97 -7.73 3.50
N ALA A 391 18.67 -8.56 2.71
CA ALA A 391 19.16 -9.85 3.17
C ALA A 391 20.25 -9.70 4.26
N LEU A 392 21.20 -8.79 4.03
CA LEU A 392 22.30 -8.48 4.94
C LEU A 392 21.80 -7.82 6.25
N LEU A 393 20.78 -6.98 6.16
CA LEU A 393 20.10 -6.37 7.32
C LEU A 393 19.31 -7.40 8.16
N VAL A 394 18.84 -8.48 7.54
CA VAL A 394 18.24 -9.63 8.25
C VAL A 394 19.32 -10.52 8.87
N GLU A 395 20.44 -10.75 8.17
CA GLU A 395 21.58 -11.50 8.68
C GLU A 395 22.21 -10.83 9.92
N ALA A 396 22.37 -9.50 9.88
CA ALA A 396 22.82 -8.68 11.01
C ALA A 396 21.77 -8.51 12.12
N GLY A 397 20.57 -9.11 12.00
CA GLY A 397 19.50 -9.03 12.99
C GLY A 397 18.82 -7.66 13.14
N LEU A 398 19.19 -6.67 12.33
CA LEU A 398 18.66 -5.30 12.37
C LEU A 398 17.22 -5.20 11.83
N ILE A 399 16.83 -6.12 10.94
CA ILE A 399 15.46 -6.28 10.45
C ILE A 399 15.00 -7.72 10.69
N LYS A 400 13.75 -7.90 11.14
CA LYS A 400 13.17 -9.23 11.30
C LYS A 400 12.86 -9.88 9.93
N ALA A 401 13.36 -11.09 9.73
CA ALA A 401 13.03 -11.93 8.57
C ALA A 401 11.51 -12.04 8.35
N ARG A 402 11.08 -11.84 7.10
CA ARG A 402 9.69 -12.05 6.67
C ARG A 402 9.38 -13.55 6.57
N PRO A 403 8.26 -14.05 7.10
CA PRO A 403 7.79 -15.39 6.78
C PRO A 403 7.30 -15.44 5.33
N ARG A 404 7.58 -16.54 4.64
CA ARG A 404 7.17 -16.76 3.26
C ARG A 404 5.70 -17.19 3.22
N ILE A 405 4.86 -16.51 2.44
CA ILE A 405 3.42 -16.78 2.43
C ILE A 405 3.06 -17.85 1.40
N VAL A 406 2.71 -19.05 1.86
CA VAL A 406 2.19 -20.13 1.00
C VAL A 406 0.67 -20.00 0.89
N HIS A 407 0.15 -19.84 -0.32
CA HIS A 407 -1.29 -19.79 -0.58
C HIS A 407 -1.85 -21.22 -0.66
N TYR A 408 -2.44 -21.69 0.43
CA TYR A 408 -2.93 -23.07 0.56
C TYR A 408 -4.46 -23.15 0.46
N ARG A 409 -4.98 -23.90 -0.51
CA ARG A 409 -6.42 -24.19 -0.64
C ARG A 409 -6.82 -25.33 0.30
N ALA A 410 -7.63 -25.03 1.31
CA ALA A 410 -8.06 -25.99 2.32
C ALA A 410 -8.87 -27.15 1.71
N LYS A 411 -8.65 -28.36 2.22
CA LYS A 411 -9.33 -29.60 1.84
C LYS A 411 -10.30 -30.05 2.93
N ALA A 412 -11.14 -31.04 2.63
CA ALA A 412 -11.92 -31.72 3.65
C ALA A 412 -10.99 -32.35 4.71
N GLY A 413 -11.30 -32.12 6.00
CA GLY A 413 -10.50 -32.60 7.12
C GLY A 413 -9.31 -31.73 7.53
N ASP A 414 -8.94 -30.68 6.77
CA ASP A 414 -7.89 -29.74 7.21
C ASP A 414 -8.33 -28.97 8.47
N THR A 415 -7.38 -28.72 9.39
CA THR A 415 -7.55 -27.88 10.59
C THR A 415 -6.36 -26.94 10.74
N LEU A 416 -6.53 -25.79 11.42
CA LEU A 416 -5.39 -24.88 11.64
C LEU A 416 -4.21 -25.54 12.37
N GLY A 417 -4.46 -26.46 13.31
CA GLY A 417 -3.41 -27.22 13.99
C GLY A 417 -2.65 -28.14 13.03
N GLY A 418 -3.36 -28.87 12.17
CA GLY A 418 -2.77 -29.71 11.13
C GLY A 418 -1.96 -28.91 10.11
N LEU A 419 -2.45 -27.73 9.69
CA LEU A 419 -1.73 -26.83 8.79
C LEU A 419 -0.50 -26.20 9.46
N ALA A 420 -0.61 -25.76 10.72
CA ALA A 420 0.49 -25.22 11.50
C ALA A 420 1.65 -26.23 11.60
N ALA A 421 1.35 -27.47 12.02
CA ALA A 421 2.33 -28.54 12.11
C ALA A 421 2.96 -28.90 10.75
N ARG A 422 2.13 -29.01 9.70
CA ARG A 422 2.57 -29.37 8.34
C ARG A 422 3.48 -28.33 7.69
N PHE A 423 3.28 -27.05 7.98
CA PHE A 423 3.99 -25.93 7.34
C PHE A 423 5.04 -25.25 8.24
N GLY A 424 5.39 -25.86 9.38
CA GLY A 424 6.43 -25.33 10.28
C GLY A 424 6.09 -23.95 10.86
N THR A 425 4.82 -23.74 11.22
CA THR A 425 4.30 -22.44 11.69
C THR A 425 3.33 -22.62 12.87
N THR A 426 2.72 -21.54 13.36
CA THR A 426 1.79 -21.59 14.49
C THR A 426 0.35 -21.26 14.07
N VAL A 427 -0.62 -21.71 14.87
CA VAL A 427 -2.05 -21.44 14.64
C VAL A 427 -2.31 -19.94 14.65
N GLU A 428 -1.71 -19.22 15.60
CA GLU A 428 -1.82 -17.77 15.79
C GLU A 428 -1.19 -17.00 14.63
N ALA A 429 -0.16 -17.56 13.99
CA ALA A 429 0.44 -16.98 12.79
C ALA A 429 -0.50 -17.10 11.58
N ILE A 430 -1.09 -18.27 11.35
CA ILE A 430 -2.10 -18.46 10.28
C ILE A 430 -3.35 -17.60 10.56
N GLN A 431 -3.82 -17.55 11.81
CA GLN A 431 -4.96 -16.70 12.18
C GLN A 431 -4.70 -15.23 11.90
N ARG A 432 -3.55 -14.70 12.38
CA ARG A 432 -3.13 -13.31 12.19
C ARG A 432 -2.98 -12.91 10.72
N GLU A 433 -2.48 -13.81 9.88
CA GLU A 433 -2.30 -13.58 8.44
C GLU A 433 -3.63 -13.63 7.65
N ASN A 434 -4.69 -14.25 8.20
CA ASN A 434 -6.00 -14.41 7.53
C ASN A 434 -7.17 -13.72 8.26
N GLY A 435 -6.89 -12.84 9.23
CA GLY A 435 -7.91 -12.10 9.99
C GLY A 435 -8.80 -12.97 10.90
N LEU A 436 -8.42 -14.24 11.15
CA LEU A 436 -9.30 -15.20 11.83
C LEU A 436 -9.32 -14.95 13.35
N ARG A 437 -10.54 -14.79 13.90
CA ARG A 437 -10.80 -14.68 15.34
C ARG A 437 -10.96 -16.03 16.06
N GLY A 438 -10.84 -17.14 15.34
CA GLY A 438 -11.07 -18.50 15.83
C GLY A 438 -10.37 -19.55 14.97
N THR A 439 -10.56 -20.83 15.27
CA THR A 439 -9.84 -21.95 14.62
C THR A 439 -10.58 -22.60 13.44
N THR A 440 -11.85 -22.26 13.23
CA THR A 440 -12.67 -22.78 12.14
C THR A 440 -12.17 -22.31 10.77
N ILE A 441 -11.90 -23.27 9.87
CA ILE A 441 -11.62 -23.01 8.46
C ILE A 441 -12.66 -23.64 7.54
N ARG A 442 -12.92 -22.99 6.39
CA ARG A 442 -13.86 -23.46 5.37
C ARG A 442 -13.12 -24.28 4.33
N GLN A 443 -13.69 -25.42 3.93
CA GLN A 443 -13.17 -26.23 2.83
C GLN A 443 -13.15 -25.41 1.54
N HIS A 444 -12.21 -25.72 0.64
CA HIS A 444 -11.97 -25.08 -0.66
C HIS A 444 -11.62 -23.58 -0.65
N ARG A 445 -11.65 -22.89 0.49
CA ARG A 445 -11.11 -21.52 0.67
C ARG A 445 -9.58 -21.55 0.69
N THR A 446 -8.96 -20.55 0.08
CA THR A 446 -7.51 -20.32 0.16
C THR A 446 -7.14 -19.57 1.44
N TYR A 447 -6.12 -20.06 2.13
CA TYR A 447 -5.53 -19.47 3.32
C TYR A 447 -4.06 -19.15 3.08
N ARG A 448 -3.61 -18.00 3.59
CA ARG A 448 -2.22 -17.55 3.57
C ARG A 448 -1.47 -18.18 4.74
N ILE A 449 -0.52 -19.07 4.48
CA ILE A 449 0.23 -19.80 5.51
C ILE A 449 1.65 -19.20 5.63
N PRO A 450 1.98 -18.50 6.73
CA PRO A 450 3.30 -17.90 6.92
C PRO A 450 4.33 -18.94 7.36
N VAL A 451 5.21 -19.37 6.45
CA VAL A 451 6.30 -20.34 6.68
C VAL A 451 7.56 -19.61 7.15
N VAL A 452 8.21 -20.14 8.19
CA VAL A 452 9.48 -19.61 8.73
C VAL A 452 10.64 -20.54 8.31
N GLY A 453 11.79 -19.97 7.94
CA GLY A 453 13.03 -20.74 7.71
C GLY A 453 13.09 -21.58 6.42
N GLY A 454 12.09 -21.49 5.54
CA GLY A 454 12.20 -22.03 4.18
C GLY A 454 13.05 -21.10 3.31
N ALA A 455 14.03 -21.65 2.60
CA ALA A 455 14.73 -20.92 1.54
C ALA A 455 13.74 -20.40 0.47
N PRO A 456 14.03 -19.25 -0.18
CA PRO A 456 13.24 -18.81 -1.33
C PRO A 456 13.34 -19.85 -2.47
N THR A 457 12.31 -19.92 -3.31
CA THR A 457 12.42 -20.63 -4.60
C THR A 457 13.43 -19.93 -5.50
N SER A 458 13.91 -20.62 -6.55
CA SER A 458 14.75 -20.01 -7.57
C SER A 458 14.08 -18.78 -8.20
N GLU A 459 12.77 -18.86 -8.46
CA GLU A 459 11.95 -17.76 -8.98
C GLU A 459 11.84 -16.58 -8.00
N GLU A 460 11.62 -16.86 -6.71
CA GLU A 460 11.56 -15.82 -5.65
C GLU A 460 12.93 -15.13 -5.46
N ALA A 461 14.03 -15.89 -5.55
CA ALA A 461 15.39 -15.37 -5.47
C ALA A 461 15.80 -14.58 -6.72
N GLU A 462 15.44 -15.05 -7.92
CA GLU A 462 15.68 -14.33 -9.17
C GLU A 462 14.87 -13.03 -9.21
N ALA A 463 13.58 -13.06 -8.84
CA ALA A 463 12.75 -11.87 -8.74
C ALA A 463 13.29 -10.85 -7.71
N ALA A 464 13.87 -11.31 -6.60
CA ALA A 464 14.56 -10.43 -5.64
C ALA A 464 15.87 -9.83 -6.20
N ASN A 465 16.51 -10.48 -7.18
CA ASN A 465 17.72 -9.97 -7.83
C ASN A 465 17.42 -8.99 -8.99
N GLN A 466 16.21 -8.95 -9.53
CA GLN A 466 15.84 -8.01 -10.60
C GLN A 466 15.68 -6.58 -10.05
N PRO A 467 16.33 -5.55 -10.65
CA PRO A 467 16.19 -4.15 -10.21
C PRO A 467 14.74 -3.67 -10.21
N LEU A 468 14.38 -2.88 -9.19
CA LEU A 468 12.99 -2.45 -9.02
C LEU A 468 12.50 -1.58 -10.18
N ARG A 469 11.26 -1.86 -10.61
CA ARG A 469 10.58 -1.19 -11.73
C ARG A 469 9.27 -0.57 -11.26
N PHE A 470 9.05 0.70 -11.57
CA PHE A 470 7.85 1.45 -11.19
C PHE A 470 7.21 2.11 -12.43
N PRO A 471 5.88 2.36 -12.44
CA PRO A 471 5.23 3.03 -13.56
C PRO A 471 5.60 4.52 -13.60
N PRO A 472 5.56 5.16 -14.78
CA PRO A 472 5.79 6.58 -14.92
C PRO A 472 4.64 7.37 -14.28
N ARG A 473 4.93 8.59 -13.81
CA ARG A 473 3.90 9.50 -13.28
C ARG A 473 2.83 9.74 -14.33
N ARG A 474 1.57 9.68 -13.91
CA ARG A 474 0.42 9.94 -14.79
C ARG A 474 0.23 11.44 -14.94
N LEU A 475 1.16 12.08 -15.63
CA LEU A 475 1.16 13.53 -15.87
C LEU A 475 0.05 13.93 -16.86
N PRO A 476 -0.64 15.07 -16.62
CA PRO A 476 -1.59 15.62 -17.58
C PRO A 476 -0.89 16.02 -18.90
N PRO A 477 -1.60 16.04 -20.04
CA PRO A 477 -0.97 16.19 -21.36
C PRO A 477 -0.03 17.40 -21.49
N GLY A 478 -0.43 18.58 -20.99
CA GLY A 478 0.38 19.79 -21.07
C GLY A 478 1.69 19.73 -20.27
N VAL A 479 1.69 19.09 -19.09
CA VAL A 479 2.89 18.91 -18.27
C VAL A 479 3.84 17.89 -18.92
N ARG A 480 3.30 16.80 -19.48
CA ARG A 480 4.08 15.79 -20.20
C ARG A 480 4.85 16.39 -21.39
N ILE A 481 4.21 17.27 -22.16
CA ILE A 481 4.86 18.01 -23.27
C ILE A 481 5.98 18.91 -22.75
N ALA A 482 5.78 19.59 -21.61
CA ALA A 482 6.80 20.44 -21.01
C ALA A 482 8.00 19.64 -20.48
N GLU A 483 7.79 18.46 -19.89
CA GLU A 483 8.88 17.57 -19.48
C GLU A 483 9.65 16.99 -20.68
N THR A 484 8.97 16.51 -21.71
CA THR A 484 9.64 16.02 -22.94
C THR A 484 10.49 17.11 -23.58
N ARG A 485 10.02 18.37 -23.60
CA ARG A 485 10.81 19.52 -24.07
C ARG A 485 12.01 19.87 -23.17
N ARG A 486 11.97 19.55 -21.87
CA ARG A 486 13.09 19.73 -20.93
C ARG A 486 14.10 18.58 -20.97
N ARG A 487 13.65 17.36 -21.30
CA ARG A 487 14.51 16.16 -21.44
C ARG A 487 15.10 16.00 -22.85
N ALA A 488 14.56 16.67 -23.86
CA ALA A 488 15.17 16.74 -25.18
C ALA A 488 16.55 17.44 -25.08
N PRO A 489 17.61 16.91 -25.71
CA PRO A 489 18.88 17.62 -25.78
C PRO A 489 18.66 18.95 -26.52
N PRO A 490 19.38 20.04 -26.13
CA PRO A 490 19.28 21.30 -26.86
C PRO A 490 19.63 21.08 -28.32
N ASN A 491 18.78 21.55 -29.23
CA ASN A 491 18.96 21.36 -30.67
C ASN A 491 20.36 21.84 -31.09
N LEU A 492 21.25 20.89 -31.40
CA LEU A 492 22.46 21.18 -32.15
C LEU A 492 22.02 21.89 -33.44
N PRO A 493 22.51 23.12 -33.71
CA PRO A 493 22.07 23.85 -34.88
C PRO A 493 22.39 23.03 -36.12
N CYS A 494 21.39 22.82 -36.98
CA CYS A 494 21.52 21.99 -38.17
C CYS A 494 22.76 22.41 -38.95
N ARG A 495 23.79 21.55 -38.97
CA ARG A 495 24.99 21.80 -39.75
C ARG A 495 24.54 21.96 -41.20
N ARG A 496 24.79 23.15 -41.77
CA ARG A 496 24.55 23.39 -43.20
C ARG A 496 25.26 22.29 -43.99
N PRO A 497 24.66 21.77 -45.08
CA PRO A 497 25.35 20.81 -45.94
C PRO A 497 26.68 21.43 -46.39
N ILE A 498 27.77 20.72 -46.17
CA ILE A 498 29.09 21.12 -46.64
C ILE A 498 29.04 21.03 -48.17
N PRO A 499 29.39 22.10 -48.92
CA PRO A 499 29.45 22.00 -50.37
C PRO A 499 30.55 21.00 -50.75
N CYS A 500 30.23 20.08 -51.65
CA CYS A 500 31.24 19.19 -52.23
C CYS A 500 32.22 20.02 -53.08
N HIS A 501 33.50 19.78 -52.89
CA HIS A 501 34.61 20.21 -53.74
C HIS A 501 35.33 18.97 -54.25
#